data_AF-A0A1D9M917-F1
#
_entry.id   AF-A0A1D9M917-F1
#
_cell.length_a   1.000
_cell.length_b   1.000
_cell.length_c   1.000
_cell.angle_alpha   90.00
_cell.angle_beta   90.00
_cell.angle_gamma   90.00
#
_symmetry.space_group_name_H-M   'P 1'
#
loop_
_entity.id
_entity.type
_entity.pdbx_description
1 polymer ?
#
loop_
_entity_poly.entity_id
_entity_poly.type
_entity_poly.pdbx_seq_one_letter_code
_entity_poly.pdbx_strand_id
1 'polypeptide(L)' 'MTADTQADKLIRMANQIATFFEVQPGDRAEAVAAHINDNWSAPMRAELLDALAAPELKALVREAAPLILRARR' A
#
# COMPACT_ATOMS: atom_id res chain seq x y z
N MET A 1 5.92 18.99 -17.19
CA MET A 1 5.80 17.60 -16.73
C MET A 1 5.98 17.63 -15.22
N THR A 2 4.90 17.50 -14.45
CA THR A 2 4.97 17.48 -12.99
C THR A 2 5.80 16.27 -12.57
N ALA A 3 6.81 16.49 -11.73
CA ALA A 3 7.62 15.41 -11.21
C ALA A 3 6.74 14.52 -10.32
N ASP A 4 6.70 13.23 -10.64
CA ASP A 4 6.03 12.20 -9.85
C ASP A 4 6.61 12.24 -8.43
N THR A 5 5.80 12.59 -7.43
CA THR A 5 6.26 12.68 -6.04
C THR A 5 6.61 11.28 -5.53
N GLN A 6 7.35 11.21 -4.43
CA GLN A 6 7.62 9.91 -3.79
C GLN A 6 6.31 9.21 -3.39
N ALA A 7 5.33 9.96 -2.88
CA ALA A 7 4.00 9.47 -2.57
C ALA A 7 3.28 8.90 -3.80
N ASP A 8 3.29 9.61 -4.94
CA ASP A 8 2.63 9.15 -6.18
C ASP A 8 3.20 7.80 -6.66
N LYS A 9 4.53 7.64 -6.56
CA LYS A 9 5.20 6.37 -6.89
C LYS A 9 4.78 5.24 -5.95
N LEU A 10 4.70 5.50 -4.64
CA LEU A 10 4.28 4.52 -3.66
C LEU A 10 2.81 4.12 -3.89
N ILE A 11 1.92 5.08 -4.14
CA ILE A 11 0.51 4.80 -4.44
C ILE A 11 0.39 3.92 -5.68
N ARG A 12 1.13 4.24 -6.75
CA ARG A 12 1.17 3.42 -7.98
C ARG A 12 1.63 1.99 -7.67
N MET A 13 2.70 1.81 -6.91
CA MET A 13 3.21 0.49 -6.54
C MET A 13 2.21 -0.29 -5.66
N ALA A 14 1.61 0.36 -4.65
CA ALA A 14 0.60 -0.25 -3.80
C ALA A 14 -0.62 -0.71 -4.59
N ASN A 15 -1.06 0.10 -5.57
CA ASN A 15 -2.16 -0.26 -6.48
C ASN A 15 -1.82 -1.45 -7.39
N GLN A 16 -0.56 -1.57 -7.83
CA GLN A 16 -0.09 -2.74 -8.58
C GLN A 16 -0.13 -4.01 -7.72
N ILE A 17 0.32 -3.92 -6.46
CA ILE A 17 0.26 -5.02 -5.49
C ILE A 17 -1.20 -5.44 -5.26
N ALA A 18 -2.10 -4.47 -5.00
CA ALA A 18 -3.52 -4.75 -4.82
C ALA A 18 -4.13 -5.43 -6.06
N THR A 19 -3.81 -4.96 -7.26
CA THR A 19 -4.31 -5.57 -8.51
C THR A 19 -3.90 -7.03 -8.66
N PHE A 20 -2.69 -7.38 -8.22
CA PHE A 20 -2.24 -8.78 -8.20
C PHE A 20 -3.06 -9.64 -7.23
N PHE A 21 -3.35 -9.13 -6.02
CA PHE A 21 -4.09 -9.86 -4.98
C PHE A 21 -5.61 -9.88 -5.19
N GLU A 22 -6.18 -8.96 -5.96
CA GLU A 22 -7.61 -8.92 -6.33
C GLU A 22 -8.09 -10.24 -6.97
N VAL A 23 -7.23 -10.94 -7.70
CA VAL A 23 -7.56 -12.21 -8.37
C VAL A 23 -7.19 -13.45 -7.57
N GLN A 24 -6.55 -13.29 -6.40
CA GLN A 24 -6.14 -14.41 -5.56
C GLN A 24 -7.28 -14.86 -4.62
N PRO A 25 -7.34 -16.15 -4.25
CA PRO A 25 -8.24 -16.63 -3.21
C PRO A 25 -7.77 -16.20 -1.81
N GLY A 26 -8.68 -16.19 -0.84
CA GLY A 26 -8.38 -15.89 0.58
C GLY A 26 -8.61 -14.43 0.97
N ASP A 27 -8.05 -14.03 2.12
CA ASP A 27 -8.11 -12.65 2.60
C ASP A 27 -7.08 -11.79 1.85
N ARG A 28 -7.61 -10.95 0.95
CA ARG A 28 -6.79 -10.11 0.07
C ARG A 28 -6.20 -8.92 0.79
N ALA A 29 -6.90 -8.37 1.78
CA ALA A 29 -6.42 -7.21 2.52
C ALA A 29 -5.23 -7.61 3.41
N GLU A 30 -5.34 -8.77 4.06
CA GLU A 30 -4.22 -9.37 4.81
C GLU A 30 -3.03 -9.66 3.90
N ALA A 31 -3.25 -10.25 2.72
CA ALA A 31 -2.17 -10.56 1.79
C ALA A 31 -1.44 -9.30 1.26
N VAL A 32 -2.18 -8.23 0.94
CA VAL A 32 -1.60 -6.93 0.55
C VAL A 32 -0.78 -6.34 1.69
N ALA A 33 -1.32 -6.32 2.91
CA ALA A 33 -0.62 -5.78 4.07
C ALA A 33 0.65 -6.56 4.38
N ALA A 34 0.61 -7.89 4.35
CA ALA A 34 1.76 -8.76 4.53
C ALA A 34 2.86 -8.45 3.50
N HIS A 35 2.51 -8.39 2.22
CA HIS A 35 3.47 -8.07 1.16
C HIS A 35 4.12 -6.70 1.37
N ILE A 36 3.36 -5.66 1.73
CA ILE A 36 3.89 -4.33 2.02
C ILE A 36 4.81 -4.37 3.25
N ASN A 37 4.40 -5.04 4.33
CA ASN A 37 5.17 -5.14 5.57
C ASN A 37 6.53 -5.82 5.37
N ASP A 38 6.58 -6.86 4.54
CA ASP A 38 7.80 -7.64 4.32
C ASP A 38 8.76 -6.99 3.31
N ASN A 39 8.25 -6.24 2.33
CA ASN A 39 9.07 -5.72 1.24
C ASN A 39 9.39 -4.23 1.34
N TRP A 40 8.60 -3.44 2.08
CA TRP A 40 8.79 -2.00 2.16
C TRP A 40 9.51 -1.61 3.44
N SER A 41 10.32 -0.56 3.37
CA SER A 41 10.96 0.02 4.57
C SER A 41 9.96 0.77 5.45
N ALA A 42 10.30 0.99 6.72
CA ALA A 42 9.45 1.77 7.64
C ALA A 42 9.04 3.16 7.11
N PRO A 43 9.95 4.00 6.54
CA PRO A 43 9.55 5.29 5.99
C PRO A 43 8.59 5.16 4.80
N MET A 44 8.77 4.17 3.92
CA MET A 44 7.84 3.95 2.79
C MET A 44 6.43 3.60 3.29
N ARG A 45 6.32 2.76 4.33
CA ARG A 45 5.02 2.39 4.91
C ARG A 45 4.36 3.58 5.60
N ALA A 46 5.13 4.40 6.31
CA ALA A 46 4.61 5.63 6.91
C ALA A 46 4.08 6.60 5.84
N GLU A 47 4.83 6.81 4.76
CA GLU A 47 4.43 7.69 3.65
C GLU A 47 3.15 7.20 2.95
N LEU A 48 3.01 5.89 2.72
CA LEU A 48 1.78 5.31 2.19
C LEU A 48 0.58 5.52 3.13
N LEU A 49 0.79 5.34 4.45
CA LEU A 49 -0.25 5.54 5.45
C LEU A 49 -0.68 7.02 5.55
N ASP A 50 0.24 7.95 5.35
CA ASP A 50 -0.07 9.37 5.31
C ASP A 50 -0.81 9.77 4.01
N ALA A 51 -0.62 9.00 2.93
CA ALA A 51 -1.30 9.16 1.65
C ALA A 51 -2.66 8.44 1.55
N LEU A 52 -3.23 7.92 2.65
CA LEU A 52 -4.50 7.19 2.61
C LEU A 52 -5.68 8.03 2.09
N ALA A 53 -5.63 9.35 2.12
CA ALA A 53 -6.68 10.20 1.56
C ALA A 53 -6.65 10.27 0.01
N ALA A 54 -5.59 9.80 -0.63
CA ALA A 54 -5.34 9.99 -2.06
C ALA A 54 -6.39 9.28 -2.95
N PRO A 55 -7.12 10.01 -3.82
CA PRO A 55 -8.28 9.46 -4.53
C PRO A 55 -7.94 8.29 -5.48
N GLU A 56 -6.73 8.25 -6.01
CA GLU A 56 -6.23 7.19 -6.88
C GLU A 56 -5.85 5.89 -6.14
N LEU A 57 -5.83 5.89 -4.81
CA LEU A 57 -5.53 4.70 -4.01
C LEU A 57 -6.70 3.71 -4.01
N LYS A 58 -6.44 2.48 -4.46
CA LYS A 58 -7.43 1.39 -4.54
C LYS A 58 -8.08 1.07 -3.19
N ALA A 59 -9.36 0.70 -3.23
CA ALA A 59 -10.13 0.28 -2.05
C ALA A 59 -9.43 -0.82 -1.24
N LEU A 60 -8.90 -1.83 -1.93
CA LEU A 60 -8.19 -2.94 -1.28
C LEU A 60 -6.95 -2.48 -0.48
N VAL A 61 -6.22 -1.46 -0.95
CA VAL A 61 -5.07 -0.92 -0.18
C VAL A 61 -5.55 -0.20 1.08
N ARG A 62 -6.69 0.50 1.00
CA ARG A 62 -7.31 1.17 2.16
C ARG A 62 -7.82 0.16 3.18
N GLU A 63 -8.39 -0.94 2.72
CA GLU A 63 -8.80 -2.07 3.57
C GLU A 63 -7.61 -2.72 4.26
N ALA A 64 -6.46 -2.82 3.57
CA ALA A 64 -5.22 -3.35 4.13
C ALA A 64 -4.54 -2.41 5.14
N ALA A 65 -4.84 -1.11 5.11
CA ALA A 65 -4.15 -0.09 5.90
C ALA A 65 -4.07 -0.36 7.42
N PRO A 66 -5.13 -0.87 8.10
CA PRO A 66 -5.07 -1.18 9.53
C PRO A 66 -4.07 -2.29 9.89
N LEU A 67 -3.66 -3.10 8.91
CA LEU A 67 -2.73 -4.22 9.07
C LEU A 67 -1.28 -3.86 8.69
N ILE A 68 -1.04 -2.65 8.16
CA ILE A 68 0.30 -2.18 7.77
C ILE A 68 1.03 -1.62 9.00
N LEU A 69 2.25 -2.11 9.24
CA LEU A 69 3.05 -1.76 10.40
C LEU A 69 3.81 -0.45 10.17
N ARG A 70 3.41 0.65 10.83
CA ARG A 70 4.06 1.96 10.68
C ARG A 70 5.56 1.94 11.05
N ALA A 71 5.92 1.18 12.06
CA ALA A 71 7.31 0.81 12.37
C ALA A 71 7.31 -0.61 12.97
N ARG A 72 8.21 -1.49 12.52
CA ARG A 72 8.41 -2.81 13.16
C ARG A 72 9.29 -2.55 14.37
N ARG A 73 8.84 -2.90 15.58
CA ARG A 73 9.68 -2.90 16.79
C ARG A 73 10.76 -3.96 16.68
#